data_AF-G1X0B4-F1
#
_entry.id   AF-G1X0B4-F1
#
_cell.length_a   1.000
_cell.length_b   1.000
_cell.length_c   1.000
_cell.angle_alpha   90.00
_cell.angle_beta   90.00
_cell.angle_gamma   90.00
#
_symmetry.space_group_name_H-M   'P 1'
#
loop_
_entity.id
_entity.type
_entity.pdbx_description
1 polymer ?
#
loop_
_entity_poly.entity_id
_entity_poly.type
_entity_poly.pdbx_seq_one_letter_code
_entity_poly.pdbx_strand_id
1 'polypeptide(L)'
;MDSAANEAAGSDNPPESLQVSGVIDVETIPDLKAIAQDIIECQKAADGTLENSRKLLAKLYVYDYIKSLQLGEEATSETVVSYKPEDFVFSLCEALRPNQEVVDEIDLEQDPFKGLQPTPNLVIFKRIARISLSILHDLLTEELLSSSSLLKNDVASAIATHACRTVEWTTEETAQVCDGLIDTYGSMLASDDVIIEFMLKNTIKPLFGRGPGTITDQGRKAMRVPQAKAAVFSFSDEKPWRKDRPEALCILNYAVANLKRESLEQNWHLVIPPILTTLDEGDILSKAHACEILDRVIRSVGHDFLTRTGLGSVFEEAISPCLHFLPPLTPINHSIRSFRAGVAALMGLATHRYAGVDDGMWYKAIDKILRDGPFNGMTYAGENVRMIEVFLQETSIIVGALGISSVKHLSKLIPFCTEPMTSPFVSTYPEAALAAAGTLVEVTRNCWPRMSGYNNEILKATVFCWIRVYEEEADGTVQHLRDQLRLIIALLEKVNNGTVWFEEAKNAVISKDKDRLGGLFEPRVSAQSRE
;
A
#
# COMPACT_ATOMS: atom_id res chain seq x y z
N MET A 1 35.88 -12.82 -0.01
CA MET A 1 34.54 -13.32 0.31
C MET A 1 33.88 -14.00 -0.89
N ASP A 2 33.70 -13.35 -2.04
CA ASP A 2 32.94 -13.93 -3.16
C ASP A 2 33.45 -15.25 -3.72
N SER A 3 34.77 -15.47 -3.81
CA SER A 3 35.31 -16.78 -4.27
C SER A 3 35.04 -17.90 -3.26
N ALA A 4 35.29 -17.66 -1.97
CA ALA A 4 35.09 -18.65 -0.91
C ALA A 4 33.60 -18.85 -0.56
N ALA A 5 32.77 -17.80 -0.70
CA ALA A 5 31.33 -17.87 -0.55
C ALA A 5 30.65 -18.53 -1.75
N ASN A 6 31.15 -18.34 -2.98
CA ASN A 6 30.70 -19.08 -4.16
C ASN A 6 31.15 -20.54 -4.12
N GLU A 7 32.34 -20.85 -3.60
CA GLU A 7 32.77 -22.24 -3.34
C GLU A 7 31.96 -22.88 -2.21
N ALA A 8 31.68 -22.17 -1.11
CA ALA A 8 30.83 -22.66 -0.02
C ALA A 8 29.35 -22.80 -0.43
N ALA A 9 28.83 -21.91 -1.30
CA ALA A 9 27.48 -21.99 -1.83
C ALA A 9 27.30 -23.09 -2.88
N GLY A 10 28.39 -23.54 -3.52
CA GLY A 10 28.43 -24.67 -4.45
C GLY A 10 28.81 -26.01 -3.82
N SER A 11 29.12 -26.04 -2.51
CA SER A 11 29.54 -27.21 -1.75
C SER A 11 28.46 -27.61 -0.75
N ASP A 12 28.16 -28.91 -0.63
CA ASP A 12 27.24 -29.43 0.39
C ASP A 12 27.76 -29.24 1.84
N ASN A 13 29.02 -28.77 2.02
CA ASN A 13 29.62 -28.45 3.31
C ASN A 13 30.49 -27.17 3.24
N PRO A 14 30.34 -26.20 4.17
CA PRO A 14 31.14 -24.96 4.18
C PRO A 14 32.60 -25.21 4.62
N PRO A 15 33.56 -24.34 4.20
CA PRO A 15 34.99 -24.53 4.46
C PRO A 15 35.40 -24.22 5.92
N GLU A 16 36.33 -25.01 6.46
CA GLU A 16 36.62 -25.17 7.89
C GLU A 16 37.58 -24.14 8.55
N SER A 17 38.20 -23.17 7.87
CA SER A 17 39.03 -22.16 8.59
C SER A 17 39.47 -20.92 7.81
N LEU A 18 39.30 -19.71 8.39
CA LEU A 18 39.82 -18.39 7.96
C LEU A 18 39.89 -17.34 9.11
N GLN A 19 41.07 -16.94 9.61
CA GLN A 19 41.26 -15.97 10.74
C GLN A 19 41.55 -14.51 10.31
N VAL A 20 41.05 -13.50 11.06
CA VAL A 20 41.28 -12.04 10.83
C VAL A 20 41.28 -11.19 12.13
N SER A 21 42.11 -10.13 12.19
CA SER A 21 42.13 -9.10 13.24
C SER A 21 41.43 -7.78 12.85
N GLY A 22 40.66 -7.20 13.78
CA GLY A 22 40.14 -5.83 13.72
C GLY A 22 39.12 -5.60 14.85
N VAL A 23 39.34 -4.57 15.66
CA VAL A 23 38.58 -4.30 16.90
C VAL A 23 37.25 -3.62 16.59
N ILE A 24 36.15 -4.30 16.87
CA ILE A 24 34.88 -3.72 17.29
C ILE A 24 34.47 -4.46 18.57
N ASP A 25 33.87 -3.76 19.53
CA ASP A 25 33.30 -4.36 20.74
C ASP A 25 31.96 -5.04 20.38
N VAL A 26 32.00 -6.35 20.09
CA VAL A 26 30.94 -7.15 19.42
C VAL A 26 30.11 -8.01 20.41
N GLU A 27 30.11 -7.67 21.69
CA GLU A 27 29.33 -8.38 22.72
C GLU A 27 27.79 -8.23 22.54
N THR A 28 27.31 -7.42 21.60
CA THR A 28 25.90 -7.01 21.50
C THR A 28 24.98 -7.89 20.66
N ILE A 29 25.47 -8.76 19.76
CA ILE A 29 24.59 -9.64 18.96
C ILE A 29 24.30 -10.95 19.72
N PRO A 30 23.07 -11.18 20.23
CA PRO A 30 22.73 -12.39 20.94
C PRO A 30 22.52 -13.58 19.98
N ASP A 31 23.15 -14.71 20.31
CA ASP A 31 22.91 -16.07 19.77
C ASP A 31 22.93 -16.25 18.22
N LEU A 32 24.10 -16.00 17.62
CA LEU A 32 24.41 -16.34 16.21
C LEU A 32 24.06 -17.77 15.82
N LYS A 33 24.10 -18.71 16.77
CA LYS A 33 23.78 -20.12 16.54
C LYS A 33 22.28 -20.31 16.31
N ALA A 34 21.43 -19.62 17.07
CA ALA A 34 19.98 -19.59 16.81
C ALA A 34 19.67 -18.94 15.45
N ILE A 35 20.36 -17.87 15.09
CA ILE A 35 20.19 -17.19 13.80
C ILE A 35 20.59 -18.11 12.62
N ALA A 36 21.71 -18.83 12.74
CA ALA A 36 22.15 -19.78 11.72
C ALA A 36 21.16 -20.95 11.57
N GLN A 37 20.62 -21.45 12.69
CA GLN A 37 19.61 -22.51 12.68
C GLN A 37 18.31 -22.05 11.98
N ASP A 38 17.87 -20.83 12.26
CA ASP A 38 16.70 -20.19 11.62
C ASP A 38 16.87 -20.12 10.09
N ILE A 39 18.05 -19.79 9.60
CA ILE A 39 18.33 -19.68 8.17
C ILE A 39 18.47 -21.06 7.51
N ILE A 40 19.01 -22.07 8.21
CA ILE A 40 19.00 -23.47 7.74
C ILE A 40 17.57 -23.98 7.57
N GLU A 41 16.70 -23.71 8.54
CA GLU A 41 15.28 -24.07 8.43
C GLU A 41 14.61 -23.37 7.24
N CYS A 42 14.92 -22.10 7.02
CA CYS A 42 14.47 -21.37 5.84
C CYS A 42 14.95 -22.04 4.55
N GLN A 43 16.24 -22.38 4.42
CA GLN A 43 16.77 -23.03 3.22
C GLN A 43 16.11 -24.38 2.93
N LYS A 44 15.85 -25.17 3.98
CA LYS A 44 15.11 -26.43 3.85
C LYS A 44 13.68 -26.21 3.37
N ALA A 45 13.03 -25.14 3.82
CA ALA A 45 11.69 -24.78 3.38
C ALA A 45 11.65 -24.24 1.94
N ALA A 46 12.70 -23.53 1.47
CA ALA A 46 12.84 -23.02 0.10
C ALA A 46 13.19 -24.09 -0.93
N ASP A 47 13.37 -25.35 -0.51
CA ASP A 47 13.98 -26.42 -1.33
C ASP A 47 15.31 -25.96 -1.96
N GLY A 48 16.03 -25.07 -1.27
CA GLY A 48 17.30 -24.53 -1.73
C GLY A 48 17.25 -23.51 -2.87
N THR A 49 16.09 -22.98 -3.25
CA THR A 49 15.97 -22.05 -4.39
C THR A 49 16.45 -20.63 -4.07
N LEU A 50 16.32 -20.15 -2.83
CA LEU A 50 16.67 -18.76 -2.49
C LEU A 50 18.18 -18.56 -2.29
N GLU A 51 18.88 -18.14 -3.33
CA GLU A 51 20.35 -17.89 -3.32
C GLU A 51 20.78 -16.89 -2.24
N ASN A 52 19.95 -15.88 -1.94
CA ASN A 52 20.21 -14.88 -0.90
C ASN A 52 20.27 -15.50 0.51
N SER A 53 19.46 -16.52 0.78
CA SER A 53 19.49 -17.25 2.06
C SER A 53 20.76 -18.08 2.22
N ARG A 54 21.27 -18.66 1.13
CA ARG A 54 22.54 -19.40 1.08
C ARG A 54 23.73 -18.49 1.30
N LYS A 55 23.75 -17.35 0.60
CA LYS A 55 24.77 -16.32 0.76
C LYS A 55 24.78 -15.77 2.18
N LEU A 56 23.62 -15.44 2.75
CA LEU A 56 23.54 -14.92 4.11
C LEU A 56 24.00 -15.96 5.15
N LEU A 57 23.59 -17.22 5.02
CA LEU A 57 24.03 -18.30 5.92
C LEU A 57 25.56 -18.48 5.86
N ALA A 58 26.12 -18.58 4.65
CA ALA A 58 27.56 -18.72 4.47
C ALA A 58 28.33 -17.55 5.07
N LYS A 59 27.83 -16.32 4.90
CA LYS A 59 28.46 -15.11 5.45
C LYS A 59 28.30 -15.00 6.98
N LEU A 60 27.20 -15.48 7.56
CA LEU A 60 27.02 -15.58 9.01
C LEU A 60 27.94 -16.63 9.65
N TYR A 61 28.15 -17.77 8.99
CA TYR A 61 29.14 -18.75 9.44
C TYR A 61 30.56 -18.19 9.42
N VAL A 62 30.92 -17.44 8.37
CA VAL A 62 32.19 -16.72 8.31
C VAL A 62 32.29 -15.68 9.43
N TYR A 63 31.20 -14.99 9.77
CA TYR A 63 31.16 -14.03 10.88
C TYR A 63 31.33 -14.69 12.26
N ASP A 64 30.57 -15.76 12.54
CA ASP A 64 30.66 -16.51 13.80
C ASP A 64 32.05 -17.11 13.99
N TYR A 65 32.63 -17.63 12.90
CA TYR A 65 34.00 -18.12 12.88
C TYR A 65 35.01 -17.00 13.17
N ILE A 66 34.88 -15.81 12.57
CA ILE A 66 35.78 -14.69 12.88
C ILE A 66 35.62 -14.22 14.34
N LYS A 67 34.40 -14.23 14.89
CA LYS A 67 34.11 -13.90 16.29
C LYS A 67 34.75 -14.89 17.28
N SER A 68 34.71 -16.19 17.01
CA SER A 68 35.26 -17.21 17.91
C SER A 68 36.79 -17.11 18.04
N LEU A 69 37.48 -16.70 16.97
CA LEU A 69 38.94 -16.55 16.96
C LEU A 69 39.43 -15.33 17.73
N GLN A 70 38.62 -14.26 17.77
CA GLN A 70 38.91 -13.08 18.58
C GLN A 70 38.79 -13.36 20.09
N LEU A 71 38.09 -14.44 20.48
CA LEU A 71 37.88 -14.87 21.86
C LEU A 71 38.90 -15.92 22.38
N GLY A 72 39.91 -16.28 21.59
CA GLY A 72 41.14 -16.92 22.13
C GLY A 72 41.48 -18.34 21.68
N GLU A 73 41.20 -18.74 20.44
CA GLU A 73 41.80 -19.97 19.87
C GLU A 73 43.01 -19.66 18.98
N GLU A 74 44.17 -20.22 19.35
CA GLU A 74 45.45 -20.02 18.67
C GLU A 74 45.37 -20.30 17.15
N ALA A 75 45.61 -19.26 16.36
CA ALA A 75 45.68 -19.32 14.91
C ALA A 75 46.97 -20.00 14.44
N THR A 76 46.89 -21.17 13.83
CA THR A 76 47.99 -21.67 12.99
C THR A 76 48.03 -20.84 11.70
N SER A 77 49.12 -20.08 11.56
CA SER A 77 49.48 -19.23 10.43
C SER A 77 49.43 -19.96 9.09
N GLU A 78 48.48 -19.62 8.22
CA GLU A 78 48.66 -19.35 6.78
C GLU A 78 47.29 -18.97 6.18
N THR A 79 47.22 -17.85 5.44
CA THR A 79 46.04 -17.21 4.80
C THR A 79 45.17 -16.28 5.65
N VAL A 80 45.69 -15.07 5.90
CA VAL A 80 44.94 -13.95 6.52
C VAL A 80 44.21 -13.16 5.42
N VAL A 81 42.88 -13.23 5.38
CA VAL A 81 42.03 -12.39 4.52
C VAL A 81 41.58 -11.17 5.33
N SER A 82 42.02 -9.96 4.99
CA SER A 82 41.55 -8.72 5.65
C SER A 82 40.02 -8.60 5.61
N TYR A 83 39.35 -8.55 6.76
CA TYR A 83 37.90 -8.40 6.90
C TYR A 83 37.55 -7.05 7.51
N LYS A 84 36.76 -6.25 6.78
CA LYS A 84 36.25 -4.99 7.29
C LYS A 84 34.80 -5.19 7.76
N PRO A 85 34.40 -4.63 8.93
CA PRO A 85 33.00 -4.62 9.38
C PRO A 85 32.02 -4.10 8.32
N GLU A 86 32.49 -3.18 7.47
CA GLU A 86 31.77 -2.66 6.31
C GLU A 86 31.32 -3.78 5.35
N ASP A 87 32.17 -4.79 5.10
CA ASP A 87 31.88 -5.92 4.20
C ASP A 87 30.70 -6.77 4.70
N PHE A 88 30.55 -6.87 6.02
CA PHE A 88 29.41 -7.55 6.63
C PHE A 88 28.12 -6.77 6.39
N VAL A 89 28.15 -5.47 6.65
CA VAL A 89 26.99 -4.59 6.50
C VAL A 89 26.56 -4.50 5.03
N PHE A 90 27.50 -4.44 4.08
CA PHE A 90 27.20 -4.56 2.64
C PHE A 90 26.45 -5.86 2.34
N SER A 91 26.89 -6.97 2.93
CA SER A 91 26.26 -8.27 2.73
C SER A 91 24.86 -8.37 3.31
N LEU A 92 24.60 -7.72 4.45
CA LEU A 92 23.26 -7.60 5.02
C LEU A 92 22.35 -6.76 4.10
N CYS A 93 22.87 -5.67 3.53
CA CYS A 93 22.14 -4.84 2.58
C CYS A 93 21.81 -5.59 1.29
N GLU A 94 22.73 -6.41 0.78
CA GLU A 94 22.45 -7.29 -0.37
C GLU A 94 21.35 -8.32 -0.06
N ALA A 95 21.38 -8.94 1.12
CA ALA A 95 20.37 -9.92 1.53
C ALA A 95 18.97 -9.29 1.69
N LEU A 96 18.91 -7.99 2.00
CA LEU A 96 17.67 -7.23 2.14
C LEU A 96 17.04 -6.81 0.81
N ARG A 97 17.70 -7.08 -0.32
CA ARG A 97 17.16 -6.75 -1.64
C ARG A 97 16.25 -7.88 -2.16
N PRO A 98 14.98 -7.58 -2.51
CA PRO A 98 14.11 -8.57 -3.12
C PRO A 98 14.66 -8.97 -4.48
N ASN A 99 14.60 -10.27 -4.80
CA ASN A 99 14.96 -10.81 -6.11
C ASN A 99 13.71 -10.97 -6.98
N GLN A 100 13.90 -11.28 -8.27
CA GLN A 100 12.79 -11.45 -9.19
C GLN A 100 11.85 -12.60 -8.79
N GLU A 101 12.37 -13.67 -8.20
CA GLU A 101 11.56 -14.81 -7.77
C GLU A 101 10.53 -14.42 -6.69
N VAL A 102 10.93 -13.59 -5.71
CA VAL A 102 10.02 -13.05 -4.68
C VAL A 102 8.96 -12.15 -5.32
N VAL A 103 9.32 -11.38 -6.36
CA VAL A 103 8.38 -10.50 -7.07
C VAL A 103 7.38 -11.30 -7.89
N ASP A 104 7.86 -12.31 -8.62
CA ASP A 104 7.02 -13.22 -9.43
C ASP A 104 6.03 -13.97 -8.54
N GLU A 105 6.47 -14.38 -7.35
CA GLU A 105 5.63 -15.04 -6.35
C GLU A 105 4.52 -14.13 -5.81
N ILE A 106 4.85 -12.88 -5.49
CA ILE A 106 3.87 -11.85 -5.10
C ILE A 106 2.81 -11.67 -6.19
N ASP A 107 3.25 -11.62 -7.46
CA ASP A 107 2.34 -11.52 -8.60
C ASP A 107 1.45 -12.78 -8.74
N LEU A 108 1.95 -13.97 -8.35
CA LEU A 108 1.26 -15.26 -8.43
C LEU A 108 0.29 -15.55 -7.27
N GLU A 109 0.64 -15.22 -6.03
CA GLU A 109 -0.23 -15.39 -4.84
C GLU A 109 -1.56 -14.65 -5.00
N GLN A 110 -1.56 -13.61 -5.83
CA GLN A 110 -2.69 -12.74 -6.04
C GLN A 110 -3.59 -13.17 -7.22
N ASP A 111 -3.21 -14.19 -8.00
CA ASP A 111 -4.04 -14.75 -9.06
C ASP A 111 -5.20 -15.60 -8.47
N PRO A 112 -6.47 -15.16 -8.62
CA PRO A 112 -7.63 -15.85 -8.04
C PRO A 112 -7.84 -17.26 -8.61
N PHE A 113 -7.23 -17.60 -9.74
CA PHE A 113 -7.34 -18.93 -10.34
C PHE A 113 -6.36 -19.95 -9.77
N LYS A 114 -5.35 -19.50 -9.02
CA LYS A 114 -4.25 -20.36 -8.57
C LYS A 114 -4.31 -20.78 -7.11
N GLY A 115 -5.05 -20.08 -6.25
CA GLY A 115 -5.41 -20.55 -4.89
C GLY A 115 -4.21 -21.09 -4.08
N LEU A 116 -3.02 -20.53 -4.27
CA LEU A 116 -1.80 -21.06 -3.69
C LEU A 116 -1.54 -20.37 -2.35
N GLN A 117 -1.24 -21.19 -1.34
CA GLN A 117 -0.66 -20.74 -0.07
C GLN A 117 0.60 -19.93 -0.36
N PRO A 118 0.99 -18.99 0.53
CA PRO A 118 2.22 -18.27 0.35
C PRO A 118 3.37 -19.23 0.15
N THR A 119 4.10 -19.00 -0.93
CA THR A 119 5.12 -19.92 -1.39
C THR A 119 6.34 -19.77 -0.44
N PRO A 120 7.28 -20.74 -0.41
CA PRO A 120 8.34 -20.70 0.59
C PRO A 120 9.26 -19.47 0.43
N ASN A 121 9.46 -18.94 -0.78
CA ASN A 121 10.46 -17.91 -1.04
C ASN A 121 10.10 -16.54 -0.46
N LEU A 122 8.86 -16.06 -0.57
CA LEU A 122 8.42 -14.80 0.04
C LEU A 122 8.45 -14.89 1.57
N VAL A 123 7.98 -16.00 2.14
CA VAL A 123 7.98 -16.24 3.59
C VAL A 123 9.41 -16.25 4.13
N ILE A 124 10.32 -16.91 3.42
CA ILE A 124 11.73 -16.97 3.80
C ILE A 124 12.40 -15.62 3.65
N PHE A 125 12.14 -14.89 2.57
CA PHE A 125 12.67 -13.55 2.37
C PHE A 125 12.25 -12.62 3.51
N LYS A 126 10.97 -12.65 3.93
CA LYS A 126 10.48 -11.90 5.10
C LYS A 126 11.25 -12.25 6.38
N ARG A 127 11.47 -13.54 6.65
CA ARG A 127 12.22 -13.99 7.84
C ARG A 127 13.68 -13.54 7.78
N ILE A 128 14.32 -13.63 6.62
CA ILE A 128 15.68 -13.14 6.39
C ILE A 128 15.76 -11.63 6.58
N ALA A 129 14.85 -10.88 5.99
CA ALA A 129 14.81 -9.43 6.09
C ALA A 129 14.70 -8.98 7.56
N ARG A 130 13.84 -9.65 8.34
CA ARG A 130 13.73 -9.43 9.78
C ARG A 130 15.05 -9.65 10.50
N ILE A 131 15.71 -10.78 10.27
CA ILE A 131 17.00 -11.10 10.89
C ILE A 131 18.06 -10.06 10.50
N SER A 132 18.20 -9.77 9.20
CA SER A 132 19.20 -8.84 8.69
C SER A 132 18.98 -7.41 9.21
N LEU A 133 17.74 -6.93 9.30
CA LEU A 133 17.43 -5.62 9.87
C LEU A 133 17.69 -5.55 11.38
N SER A 134 17.39 -6.61 12.14
CA SER A 134 17.73 -6.66 13.57
C SER A 134 19.24 -6.61 13.79
N ILE A 135 20.01 -7.37 13.01
CA ILE A 135 21.48 -7.32 13.08
C ILE A 135 22.00 -5.93 12.69
N LEU A 136 21.45 -5.31 11.63
CA LEU A 136 21.81 -3.95 11.25
C LEU A 136 21.51 -2.94 12.36
N HIS A 137 20.34 -3.06 13.00
CA HIS A 137 19.97 -2.23 14.14
C HIS A 137 21.00 -2.28 15.27
N ASP A 138 21.51 -3.46 15.59
CA ASP A 138 22.45 -3.64 16.71
C ASP A 138 23.91 -3.29 16.34
N LEU A 139 24.27 -3.37 15.05
CA LEU A 139 25.64 -3.11 14.58
C LEU A 139 25.88 -1.68 14.11
N LEU A 140 24.86 -0.99 13.63
CA LEU A 140 25.01 0.36 13.08
C LEU A 140 25.42 1.33 14.19
N THR A 141 26.40 2.17 13.87
CA THR A 141 26.87 3.29 14.70
C THR A 141 27.14 4.49 13.80
N GLU A 142 27.13 5.69 14.37
CA GLU A 142 27.45 6.92 13.62
C GLU A 142 28.86 6.90 13.00
N GLU A 143 29.83 6.29 13.71
CA GLU A 143 31.21 6.14 13.22
C GLU A 143 31.27 5.24 11.99
N LEU A 144 30.54 4.11 12.00
CA LEU A 144 30.48 3.18 10.89
C LEU A 144 29.77 3.78 9.66
N LEU A 145 28.69 4.55 9.87
CA LEU A 145 28.02 5.26 8.77
C LEU A 145 28.89 6.38 8.19
N SER A 146 29.76 6.97 9.00
CA SER A 146 30.68 8.03 8.58
C SER A 146 31.95 7.49 7.92
N SER A 147 32.26 6.20 8.05
CA SER A 147 33.49 5.60 7.51
C SER A 147 33.48 5.49 5.98
N SER A 148 32.32 5.24 5.38
CA SER A 148 32.16 5.01 3.95
C SER A 148 30.85 5.57 3.40
N SER A 149 30.95 6.46 2.41
CA SER A 149 29.78 7.00 1.72
C SER A 149 28.99 5.92 0.97
N LEU A 150 29.67 4.90 0.46
CA LEU A 150 29.04 3.76 -0.21
C LEU A 150 28.21 2.94 0.79
N LEU A 151 28.76 2.70 1.99
CA LEU A 151 28.06 1.95 3.03
C LEU A 151 26.80 2.69 3.49
N LYS A 152 26.92 3.99 3.77
CA LYS A 152 25.80 4.86 4.13
C LYS A 152 24.67 4.78 3.09
N ASN A 153 25.03 4.78 1.81
CA ASN A 153 24.09 4.73 0.68
C ASN A 153 23.37 3.38 0.56
N ASP A 154 24.10 2.27 0.73
CA ASP A 154 23.51 0.93 0.66
C ASP A 154 22.60 0.64 1.85
N VAL A 155 23.00 1.08 3.06
CA VAL A 155 22.16 1.02 4.27
C VAL A 155 20.88 1.84 4.07
N ALA A 156 20.99 3.05 3.52
CA ALA A 156 19.82 3.89 3.24
C ALA A 156 18.88 3.23 2.20
N SER A 157 19.43 2.56 1.18
CA SER A 157 18.61 1.80 0.20
C SER A 157 17.93 0.60 0.84
N ALA A 158 18.63 -0.14 1.70
CA ALA A 158 18.08 -1.29 2.41
C ALA A 158 16.92 -0.89 3.34
N ILE A 159 17.09 0.19 4.10
CA ILE A 159 16.02 0.75 4.95
C ILE A 159 14.86 1.24 4.09
N ALA A 160 15.12 1.97 3.00
CA ALA A 160 14.08 2.45 2.10
C ALA A 160 13.22 1.32 1.51
N THR A 161 13.83 0.16 1.26
CA THR A 161 13.16 -1.04 0.72
C THR A 161 12.10 -1.61 1.68
N HIS A 162 12.39 -1.59 2.98
CA HIS A 162 11.56 -2.19 4.04
C HIS A 162 10.80 -1.18 4.90
N ALA A 163 11.01 0.12 4.71
CA ALA A 163 10.19 1.18 5.31
C ALA A 163 8.79 1.29 4.65
N CYS A 164 8.63 0.67 3.47
CA CYS A 164 7.41 0.77 2.70
C CYS A 164 6.38 -0.29 3.10
N ARG A 165 5.36 0.10 3.89
CA ARG A 165 4.30 -0.81 4.37
C ARG A 165 3.32 -1.28 3.29
N THR A 166 3.45 -0.76 2.07
CA THR A 166 2.49 -0.97 0.98
C THR A 166 2.86 -2.12 0.06
N VAL A 167 4.06 -2.70 0.24
CA VAL A 167 4.59 -3.82 -0.55
C VAL A 167 4.56 -5.11 0.26
N GLU A 168 4.34 -6.23 -0.42
CA GLU A 168 4.03 -7.50 0.25
C GLU A 168 5.23 -8.19 0.87
N TRP A 169 6.46 -7.84 0.48
CA TRP A 169 7.68 -8.37 1.09
C TRP A 169 8.05 -7.70 2.42
N THR A 170 7.37 -6.64 2.81
CA THR A 170 7.58 -5.96 4.10
C THR A 170 6.55 -6.45 5.13
N THR A 171 6.99 -6.72 6.36
CA THR A 171 6.10 -6.99 7.48
C THR A 171 6.03 -5.81 8.45
N GLU A 172 5.04 -5.79 9.33
CA GLU A 172 4.92 -4.70 10.31
C GLU A 172 6.11 -4.71 11.29
N GLU A 173 6.67 -5.88 11.61
CA GLU A 173 7.87 -5.99 12.44
C GLU A 173 9.10 -5.40 11.73
N THR A 174 9.31 -5.69 10.44
CA THR A 174 10.45 -5.12 9.69
C THR A 174 10.30 -3.61 9.53
N ALA A 175 9.08 -3.12 9.31
CA ALA A 175 8.80 -1.69 9.21
C ALA A 175 9.09 -0.97 10.54
N GLN A 176 8.74 -1.56 11.68
CA GLN A 176 9.04 -1.00 13.00
C GLN A 176 10.54 -0.90 13.28
N VAL A 177 11.32 -1.92 12.88
CA VAL A 177 12.79 -1.85 13.00
C VAL A 177 13.37 -0.74 12.12
N CYS A 178 12.86 -0.58 10.90
CA CYS A 178 13.24 0.52 10.01
C CYS A 178 12.88 1.88 10.61
N ASP A 179 11.70 2.04 11.22
CA ASP A 179 11.31 3.29 11.87
C ASP A 179 12.28 3.66 13.00
N GLY A 180 12.68 2.70 13.84
CA GLY A 180 13.69 2.92 14.89
C GLY A 180 15.07 3.31 14.34
N LEU A 181 15.50 2.70 13.23
CA LEU A 181 16.73 3.07 12.52
C LEU A 181 16.66 4.48 11.92
N ILE A 182 15.52 4.86 11.35
CA ILE A 182 15.29 6.20 10.78
C ILE A 182 15.26 7.25 11.90
N ASP A 183 14.63 6.95 13.04
CA ASP A 183 14.58 7.86 14.18
C ASP A 183 15.99 8.12 14.75
N THR A 184 16.85 7.10 14.74
CA THR A 184 18.21 7.19 15.28
C THR A 184 19.18 7.86 14.29
N TYR A 185 19.18 7.42 13.03
CA TYR A 185 20.20 7.78 12.03
C TYR A 185 19.68 8.64 10.87
N GLY A 186 18.43 9.12 10.95
CA GLY A 186 17.75 9.82 9.86
C GLY A 186 18.49 11.07 9.36
N SER A 187 19.18 11.81 10.24
CA SER A 187 19.98 12.98 9.83
C SER A 187 21.09 12.64 8.82
N MET A 188 21.65 11.44 8.90
CA MET A 188 22.68 10.93 7.99
C MET A 188 22.06 10.24 6.78
N LEU A 189 21.10 9.34 7.01
CA LEU A 189 20.49 8.48 5.99
C LEU A 189 19.47 9.20 5.09
N ALA A 190 18.91 10.31 5.55
CA ALA A 190 17.98 11.16 4.81
C ALA A 190 18.60 12.52 4.45
N SER A 191 19.93 12.60 4.38
CA SER A 191 20.63 13.80 3.91
C SER A 191 20.41 14.04 2.40
N ASP A 192 20.49 15.29 1.96
CA ASP A 192 20.28 15.66 0.54
C ASP A 192 21.27 14.94 -0.40
N ASP A 193 22.50 14.68 0.04
CA ASP A 193 23.50 13.89 -0.70
C ASP A 193 23.00 12.45 -0.96
N VAL A 194 22.45 11.80 0.07
CA VAL A 194 21.92 10.43 -0.04
C VAL A 194 20.65 10.42 -0.89
N ILE A 195 19.71 11.32 -0.64
CA ILE A 195 18.42 11.33 -1.31
C ILE A 195 18.56 11.78 -2.77
N ILE A 196 19.19 12.93 -3.02
CA ILE A 196 19.20 13.56 -4.35
C ILE A 196 20.30 12.95 -5.22
N GLU A 197 21.54 12.92 -4.76
CA GLU A 197 22.65 12.42 -5.58
C GLU A 197 22.62 10.90 -5.69
N PHE A 198 22.53 10.18 -4.58
CA PHE A 198 22.59 8.73 -4.63
C PHE A 198 21.26 8.07 -5.04
N MET A 199 20.16 8.31 -4.32
CA MET A 199 18.89 7.63 -4.63
C MET A 199 18.28 8.13 -5.94
N LEU A 200 18.03 9.44 -6.09
CA LEU A 200 17.32 9.94 -7.27
C LEU A 200 18.19 9.94 -8.54
N LYS A 201 19.41 10.49 -8.50
CA LYS A 201 20.25 10.61 -9.70
C LYS A 201 21.01 9.34 -10.07
N ASN A 202 21.63 8.66 -9.10
CA ASN A 202 22.49 7.50 -9.39
C ASN A 202 21.71 6.18 -9.42
N THR A 203 20.62 6.07 -8.66
CA THR A 203 19.83 4.83 -8.59
C THR A 203 18.58 4.86 -9.45
N ILE A 204 17.66 5.82 -9.22
CA ILE A 204 16.35 5.82 -9.86
C ILE A 204 16.42 6.27 -11.32
N LYS A 205 16.97 7.45 -11.60
CA LYS A 205 16.97 8.03 -12.95
C LYS A 205 17.50 7.07 -14.04
N PRO A 206 18.60 6.31 -13.86
CA PRO A 206 19.10 5.39 -14.88
C PRO A 206 18.14 4.24 -15.20
N LEU A 207 17.35 3.77 -14.21
CA LEU A 207 16.44 2.63 -14.38
C LEU A 207 15.19 2.96 -15.21
N PHE A 208 14.77 4.23 -15.21
CA PHE A 208 13.57 4.70 -15.90
C PHE A 208 13.85 5.35 -17.26
N GLY A 209 15.12 5.53 -17.64
CA GLY A 209 15.52 5.98 -18.97
C GLY A 209 14.96 7.35 -19.35
N ARG A 210 14.47 7.48 -20.60
CA ARG A 210 13.75 8.69 -21.04
C ARG A 210 12.34 8.68 -20.48
N GLY A 211 11.95 9.79 -19.85
CA GLY A 211 10.60 9.99 -19.32
C GLY A 211 9.50 9.95 -20.40
N PRO A 212 8.23 9.90 -19.98
CA PRO A 212 7.10 9.75 -20.90
C PRO A 212 6.92 10.97 -21.81
N GLY A 213 6.41 10.75 -23.02
CA GLY A 213 6.24 11.80 -24.03
C GLY A 213 5.19 12.87 -23.69
N THR A 214 4.44 12.68 -22.60
CA THR A 214 3.49 13.65 -22.04
C THR A 214 4.17 14.80 -21.30
N ILE A 215 5.46 14.65 -20.96
CA ILE A 215 6.28 15.66 -20.30
C ILE A 215 7.55 15.98 -21.11
N THR A 216 8.13 17.14 -20.84
CA THR A 216 9.44 17.55 -21.34
C THR A 216 10.57 16.94 -20.50
N ASP A 217 11.81 16.97 -20.99
CA ASP A 217 13.00 16.56 -20.20
C ASP A 217 13.16 17.34 -18.89
N GLN A 218 12.53 18.52 -18.80
CA GLN A 218 12.46 19.37 -17.60
C GLN A 218 11.25 19.04 -16.71
N GLY A 219 10.55 17.93 -16.97
CA GLY A 219 9.36 17.47 -16.26
C GLY A 219 8.06 18.18 -16.63
N ARG A 220 8.07 19.33 -17.32
CA ARG A 220 6.84 20.13 -17.56
C ARG A 220 5.91 19.45 -18.55
N LYS A 221 4.61 19.72 -18.47
CA LYS A 221 3.63 19.25 -19.48
C LYS A 221 4.11 19.60 -20.89
N ALA A 222 4.15 18.61 -21.78
CA ALA A 222 4.56 18.80 -23.16
C ALA A 222 3.50 19.61 -23.95
N MET A 223 3.95 20.63 -24.69
CA MET A 223 3.06 21.45 -25.54
C MET A 223 2.57 20.67 -26.77
N ARG A 224 3.33 19.65 -27.20
CA ARG A 224 2.97 18.71 -28.26
C ARG A 224 3.31 17.32 -27.76
N VAL A 225 2.27 16.51 -27.54
CA VAL A 225 2.46 15.07 -27.33
C VAL A 225 2.67 14.48 -28.72
N PRO A 226 3.83 13.87 -29.03
CA PRO A 226 4.00 13.15 -30.28
C PRO A 226 2.86 12.13 -30.40
N GLN A 227 2.17 12.07 -31.55
CA GLN A 227 1.28 10.94 -31.83
C GLN A 227 2.14 9.69 -31.96
N ALA A 228 2.44 9.05 -30.84
CA ALA A 228 3.05 7.74 -30.83
C ALA A 228 2.02 6.79 -31.45
N LYS A 229 2.43 6.07 -32.51
CA LYS A 229 1.70 4.87 -32.91
C LYS A 229 1.62 3.99 -31.67
N ALA A 230 0.43 3.51 -31.32
CA ALA A 230 0.25 2.56 -30.23
C ALA A 230 1.33 1.47 -30.38
N ALA A 231 2.31 1.46 -29.47
CA ALA A 231 3.31 0.43 -29.48
C ALA A 231 2.53 -0.87 -29.34
N VAL A 232 2.76 -1.81 -30.26
CA VAL A 232 2.28 -3.18 -30.12
C VAL A 232 2.72 -3.62 -28.73
N PHE A 233 1.79 -4.07 -27.89
CA PHE A 233 2.08 -4.63 -26.57
C PHE A 233 3.23 -5.64 -26.72
N SER A 234 4.44 -5.22 -26.35
CA SER A 234 5.60 -6.11 -26.32
C SER A 234 5.55 -6.79 -24.97
N PHE A 235 5.16 -8.07 -24.98
CA PHE A 235 5.07 -8.90 -23.77
C PHE A 235 6.45 -9.28 -23.19
N SER A 236 7.58 -8.87 -23.79
CA SER A 236 8.88 -9.51 -23.50
C SER A 236 10.03 -8.61 -23.02
N ASP A 237 9.82 -7.32 -22.73
CA ASP A 237 10.89 -6.49 -22.17
C ASP A 237 10.49 -5.97 -20.79
N GLU A 238 10.68 -6.81 -19.76
CA GLU A 238 10.61 -6.36 -18.37
C GLU A 238 11.55 -5.18 -18.17
N LYS A 239 11.02 -4.12 -17.55
CA LYS A 239 11.74 -2.86 -17.39
C LYS A 239 12.86 -3.03 -16.34
N PRO A 240 14.00 -2.33 -16.49
CA PRO A 240 15.12 -2.43 -15.53
C PRO A 240 14.72 -2.13 -14.09
N TRP A 241 13.83 -1.14 -13.88
CA TRP A 241 13.33 -0.79 -12.55
C TRP A 241 12.45 -1.87 -11.90
N ARG A 242 11.94 -2.85 -12.65
CA ARG A 242 11.18 -3.97 -12.10
C ARG A 242 12.06 -5.19 -11.97
N LYS A 243 12.78 -5.52 -13.04
CA LYS A 243 13.60 -6.73 -13.13
C LYS A 243 14.87 -6.64 -12.31
N ASP A 244 15.63 -5.57 -12.52
CA ASP A 244 16.93 -5.43 -11.88
C ASP A 244 16.73 -4.92 -10.46
N ARG A 245 15.90 -3.89 -10.24
CA ARG A 245 15.74 -3.21 -8.94
C ARG A 245 14.26 -3.14 -8.50
N PRO A 246 13.59 -4.26 -8.19
CA PRO A 246 12.16 -4.26 -7.83
C PRO A 246 11.78 -3.31 -6.68
N GLU A 247 12.71 -3.03 -5.79
CA GLU A 247 12.60 -2.06 -4.71
C GLU A 247 12.65 -0.57 -5.15
N ALA A 248 12.82 -0.28 -6.44
CA ALA A 248 12.99 1.08 -6.96
C ALA A 248 11.84 2.02 -6.56
N LEU A 249 10.59 1.53 -6.55
CA LEU A 249 9.45 2.34 -6.11
C LEU A 249 9.47 2.61 -4.60
N CYS A 250 9.93 1.66 -3.78
CA CYS A 250 10.12 1.87 -2.35
C CYS A 250 11.19 2.94 -2.09
N ILE A 251 12.32 2.87 -2.82
CA ILE A 251 13.40 3.87 -2.75
C ILE A 251 12.87 5.25 -3.16
N LEU A 252 12.10 5.33 -4.26
CA LEU A 252 11.50 6.58 -4.70
C LEU A 252 10.50 7.14 -3.66
N ASN A 253 9.67 6.28 -3.08
CA ASN A 253 8.72 6.66 -2.03
C ASN A 253 9.45 7.21 -0.79
N TYR A 254 10.49 6.52 -0.33
CA TYR A 254 11.33 6.97 0.77
C TYR A 254 12.01 8.31 0.48
N ALA A 255 12.56 8.49 -0.71
CA ALA A 255 13.14 9.75 -1.14
C ALA A 255 12.12 10.89 -1.09
N VAL A 256 10.93 10.71 -1.69
CA VAL A 256 9.84 11.70 -1.64
C VAL A 256 9.38 11.97 -0.20
N ALA A 257 9.36 10.94 0.65
CA ALA A 257 8.92 11.08 2.03
C ALA A 257 9.82 11.96 2.89
N ASN A 258 11.11 12.01 2.56
CA ASN A 258 12.14 12.72 3.32
C ASN A 258 12.58 14.05 2.68
N LEU A 259 12.16 14.34 1.43
CA LEU A 259 12.43 15.63 0.80
C LEU A 259 11.57 16.75 1.40
N LYS A 260 12.23 17.87 1.74
CA LYS A 260 11.54 19.13 2.00
C LYS A 260 10.87 19.64 0.72
N ARG A 261 9.82 20.45 0.88
CA ARG A 261 9.05 21.01 -0.23
C ARG A 261 9.94 21.75 -1.22
N GLU A 262 10.85 22.60 -0.76
CA GLU A 262 11.72 23.39 -1.63
C GLU A 262 12.66 22.48 -2.44
N SER A 263 13.25 21.47 -1.80
CA SER A 263 14.13 20.50 -2.46
C SER A 263 13.36 19.64 -3.48
N LEU A 264 12.13 19.25 -3.16
CA LEU A 264 11.25 18.53 -4.08
C LEU A 264 10.90 19.41 -5.30
N GLU A 265 10.50 20.67 -5.10
CA GLU A 265 10.18 21.59 -6.21
C GLU A 265 11.39 21.94 -7.10
N GLN A 266 12.62 21.82 -6.59
CA GLN A 266 13.85 21.99 -7.37
C GLN A 266 14.21 20.73 -8.16
N ASN A 267 13.98 19.54 -7.57
CA ASN A 267 14.42 18.25 -8.11
C ASN A 267 13.28 17.39 -8.68
N TRP A 268 12.08 17.93 -8.81
CA TRP A 268 10.89 17.23 -9.31
C TRP A 268 11.06 16.56 -10.67
N HIS A 269 11.96 17.06 -11.52
CA HIS A 269 12.33 16.46 -12.81
C HIS A 269 12.99 15.07 -12.66
N LEU A 270 13.45 14.70 -11.45
CA LEU A 270 13.95 13.36 -11.12
C LEU A 270 12.86 12.45 -10.53
N VAL A 271 11.76 13.02 -10.05
CA VAL A 271 10.70 12.32 -9.31
C VAL A 271 9.49 12.04 -10.20
N ILE A 272 9.03 13.04 -10.94
CA ILE A 272 7.81 12.94 -11.76
C ILE A 272 7.95 11.94 -12.91
N PRO A 273 9.05 11.91 -13.69
CA PRO A 273 9.14 10.98 -14.82
C PRO A 273 9.06 9.50 -14.39
N PRO A 274 9.80 9.02 -13.36
CA PRO A 274 9.63 7.65 -12.88
C PRO A 274 8.19 7.29 -12.53
N ILE A 275 7.49 8.16 -11.79
CA ILE A 275 6.08 7.94 -11.40
C ILE A 275 5.19 7.81 -12.64
N LEU A 276 5.31 8.72 -13.60
CA LEU A 276 4.49 8.71 -14.81
C LEU A 276 4.84 7.52 -15.72
N THR A 277 6.11 7.16 -15.86
CA THR A 277 6.54 5.96 -16.59
C THR A 277 5.93 4.70 -15.96
N THR A 278 5.92 4.60 -14.63
CA THR A 278 5.25 3.48 -13.93
C THR A 278 3.74 3.50 -14.16
N LEU A 279 3.10 4.67 -14.12
CA LEU A 279 1.67 4.81 -14.40
C LEU A 279 1.29 4.47 -15.84
N ASP A 280 2.20 4.67 -16.80
CA ASP A 280 1.97 4.32 -18.20
C ASP A 280 2.25 2.82 -18.45
N GLU A 281 3.39 2.32 -17.99
CA GLU A 281 3.96 1.03 -18.43
C GLU A 281 3.97 -0.08 -17.36
N GLY A 282 3.68 0.23 -16.10
CA GLY A 282 3.74 -0.75 -15.01
C GLY A 282 2.62 -1.79 -15.04
N ASP A 283 2.76 -2.83 -14.23
CA ASP A 283 1.63 -3.68 -13.85
C ASP A 283 0.68 -2.94 -12.87
N ILE A 284 -0.42 -3.58 -12.52
CA ILE A 284 -1.52 -2.96 -11.76
C ILE A 284 -1.08 -2.57 -10.33
N LEU A 285 -0.23 -3.36 -9.68
CA LEU A 285 0.27 -3.07 -8.34
C LEU A 285 1.33 -1.97 -8.36
N SER A 286 2.22 -1.97 -9.35
CA SER A 286 3.16 -0.84 -9.53
C SER A 286 2.42 0.46 -9.82
N LYS A 287 1.34 0.44 -10.62
CA LYS A 287 0.49 1.60 -10.86
C LYS A 287 -0.17 2.09 -9.56
N ALA A 288 -0.65 1.18 -8.72
CA ALA A 288 -1.21 1.52 -7.41
C ALA A 288 -0.15 2.18 -6.50
N HIS A 289 1.04 1.60 -6.42
CA HIS A 289 2.16 2.17 -5.64
C HIS A 289 2.56 3.56 -6.18
N ALA A 290 2.63 3.72 -7.51
CA ALA A 290 2.91 5.01 -8.13
C ALA A 290 1.83 6.07 -7.81
N CYS A 291 0.56 5.69 -7.71
CA CYS A 291 -0.51 6.59 -7.25
C CYS A 291 -0.26 7.08 -5.82
N GLU A 292 0.24 6.24 -4.92
CA GLU A 292 0.54 6.61 -3.53
C GLU A 292 1.73 7.56 -3.42
N ILE A 293 2.80 7.28 -4.18
CA ILE A 293 3.95 8.20 -4.27
C ILE A 293 3.47 9.54 -4.84
N LEU A 294 2.63 9.51 -5.87
CA LEU A 294 2.11 10.71 -6.50
C LEU A 294 1.22 11.52 -5.55
N ASP A 295 0.36 10.89 -4.76
CA ASP A 295 -0.44 11.57 -3.72
C ASP A 295 0.48 12.28 -2.70
N ARG A 296 1.58 11.63 -2.30
CA ARG A 296 2.58 12.23 -1.41
C ARG A 296 3.27 13.45 -2.04
N VAL A 297 3.61 13.37 -3.32
CA VAL A 297 4.15 14.52 -4.08
C VAL A 297 3.14 15.67 -4.15
N ILE A 298 1.89 15.37 -4.51
CA ILE A 298 0.80 16.35 -4.66
C ILE A 298 0.59 17.13 -3.35
N ARG A 299 0.53 16.42 -2.22
CA ARG A 299 0.37 17.02 -0.90
C ARG A 299 1.53 17.93 -0.50
N SER A 300 2.74 17.62 -0.95
CA SER A 300 3.94 18.42 -0.65
C SER A 300 4.02 19.71 -1.46
N VAL A 301 3.79 19.65 -2.79
CA VAL A 301 4.01 20.79 -3.71
C VAL A 301 2.83 21.77 -3.81
N GLY A 302 1.60 21.33 -3.55
CA GLY A 302 0.40 22.18 -3.51
C GLY A 302 -0.01 22.90 -4.82
N HIS A 303 -0.93 23.87 -4.69
CA HIS A 303 -1.62 24.52 -5.81
C HIS A 303 -0.69 25.27 -6.78
N ASP A 304 0.16 26.17 -6.26
CA ASP A 304 0.98 27.08 -7.09
C ASP A 304 1.91 26.31 -8.04
N PHE A 305 2.48 25.21 -7.55
CA PHE A 305 3.33 24.34 -8.33
C PHE A 305 2.55 23.65 -9.46
N LEU A 306 1.38 23.09 -9.17
CA LEU A 306 0.54 22.39 -10.16
C LEU A 306 0.07 23.34 -11.27
N THR A 307 -0.31 24.57 -10.91
CA THR A 307 -0.72 25.61 -11.87
C THR A 307 0.45 26.06 -12.75
N ARG A 308 1.62 26.31 -12.15
CA ARG A 308 2.82 26.77 -12.87
C ARG A 308 3.41 25.72 -13.82
N THR A 309 3.35 24.45 -13.43
CA THR A 309 3.95 23.35 -14.22
C THR A 309 2.97 22.74 -15.23
N GLY A 310 1.67 22.93 -15.02
CA GLY A 310 0.62 22.32 -15.85
C GLY A 310 0.47 20.81 -15.63
N LEU A 311 1.10 20.25 -14.61
CA LEU A 311 1.09 18.81 -14.34
C LEU A 311 -0.27 18.28 -13.84
N GLY A 312 -1.12 19.16 -13.31
CA GLY A 312 -2.40 18.74 -12.74
C GLY A 312 -3.27 17.93 -13.70
N SER A 313 -3.31 18.26 -15.00
CA SER A 313 -4.05 17.45 -15.98
C SER A 313 -3.32 16.15 -16.35
N VAL A 314 -1.98 16.18 -16.38
CA VAL A 314 -1.16 15.02 -16.72
C VAL A 314 -1.33 13.94 -15.65
N PHE A 315 -1.34 14.34 -14.38
CA PHE A 315 -1.59 13.44 -13.25
C PHE A 315 -3.00 12.85 -13.31
N GLU A 316 -4.01 13.68 -13.59
CA GLU A 316 -5.40 13.20 -13.72
C GLU A 316 -5.53 12.15 -14.83
N GLU A 317 -4.95 12.39 -16.01
CA GLU A 317 -4.96 11.46 -17.14
C GLU A 317 -4.20 10.16 -16.84
N ALA A 318 -3.06 10.24 -16.15
CA ALA A 318 -2.25 9.08 -15.79
C ALA A 318 -2.88 8.20 -14.69
N ILE A 319 -3.59 8.79 -13.72
CA ILE A 319 -4.22 8.04 -12.62
C ILE A 319 -5.55 7.41 -13.05
N SER A 320 -6.33 8.08 -13.91
CA SER A 320 -7.70 7.68 -14.29
C SER A 320 -7.87 6.19 -14.70
N PRO A 321 -6.95 5.56 -15.44
CA PRO A 321 -7.05 4.13 -15.77
C PRO A 321 -7.11 3.21 -14.54
N CYS A 322 -6.55 3.60 -13.40
CA CYS A 322 -6.53 2.79 -12.17
C CYS A 322 -7.94 2.51 -11.60
N LEU A 323 -8.94 3.32 -11.97
CA LEU A 323 -10.33 3.10 -11.57
C LEU A 323 -11.04 1.98 -12.37
N HIS A 324 -10.41 1.48 -13.42
CA HIS A 324 -11.04 0.61 -14.42
C HIS A 324 -10.40 -0.79 -14.51
N PHE A 325 -9.40 -1.08 -13.67
CA PHE A 325 -8.88 -2.43 -13.50
C PHE A 325 -9.84 -3.23 -12.63
N LEU A 326 -10.81 -3.90 -13.28
CA LEU A 326 -11.93 -4.58 -12.62
C LEU A 326 -11.93 -6.10 -12.88
N PRO A 327 -12.48 -6.91 -11.95
CA PRO A 327 -12.75 -8.32 -12.20
C PRO A 327 -13.79 -8.52 -13.32
N PRO A 328 -13.83 -9.71 -13.97
CA PRO A 328 -12.98 -10.87 -13.72
C PRO A 328 -11.63 -10.80 -14.46
N LEU A 329 -11.41 -9.79 -15.32
CA LEU A 329 -10.19 -9.64 -16.10
C LEU A 329 -8.97 -9.33 -15.22
N THR A 330 -9.19 -8.60 -14.14
CA THR A 330 -8.17 -8.27 -13.15
C THR A 330 -8.40 -9.07 -11.86
N PRO A 331 -7.35 -9.65 -11.26
CA PRO A 331 -7.40 -10.18 -9.91
C PRO A 331 -8.07 -9.25 -8.91
N ILE A 332 -8.87 -9.82 -8.01
CA ILE A 332 -9.68 -9.03 -7.08
C ILE A 332 -8.84 -8.13 -6.17
N ASN A 333 -7.73 -8.63 -5.64
CA ASN A 333 -6.87 -7.86 -4.73
C ASN A 333 -6.17 -6.71 -5.49
N HIS A 334 -5.74 -6.94 -6.74
CA HIS A 334 -5.15 -5.91 -7.60
C HIS A 334 -6.17 -4.82 -7.94
N SER A 335 -7.41 -5.23 -8.24
CA SER A 335 -8.52 -4.32 -8.53
C SER A 335 -8.80 -3.42 -7.34
N ILE A 336 -8.93 -3.99 -6.14
CA ILE A 336 -9.14 -3.23 -4.90
C ILE A 336 -7.99 -2.25 -4.66
N ARG A 337 -6.75 -2.73 -4.78
CA ARG A 337 -5.55 -1.94 -4.48
C ARG A 337 -5.41 -0.73 -5.41
N SER A 338 -5.51 -0.96 -6.71
CA SER A 338 -5.44 0.08 -7.73
C SER A 338 -6.61 1.06 -7.66
N PHE A 339 -7.83 0.56 -7.42
CA PHE A 339 -9.02 1.40 -7.29
C PHE A 339 -8.91 2.37 -6.11
N ARG A 340 -8.57 1.87 -4.91
CA ARG A 340 -8.42 2.70 -3.70
C ARG A 340 -7.30 3.73 -3.87
N ALA A 341 -6.15 3.31 -4.37
CA ALA A 341 -5.03 4.21 -4.61
C ALA A 341 -5.38 5.29 -5.65
N GLY A 342 -6.10 4.92 -6.72
CA GLY A 342 -6.56 5.83 -7.76
C GLY A 342 -7.57 6.86 -7.24
N VAL A 343 -8.59 6.43 -6.48
CA VAL A 343 -9.57 7.34 -5.87
C VAL A 343 -8.87 8.31 -4.93
N ALA A 344 -8.03 7.81 -4.02
CA ALA A 344 -7.31 8.63 -3.05
C ALA A 344 -6.42 9.69 -3.73
N ALA A 345 -5.63 9.28 -4.73
CA ALA A 345 -4.74 10.19 -5.45
C ALA A 345 -5.51 11.22 -6.29
N LEU A 346 -6.64 10.85 -6.92
CA LEU A 346 -7.49 11.80 -7.65
C LEU A 346 -8.19 12.79 -6.71
N MET A 347 -8.64 12.34 -5.54
CA MET A 347 -9.20 13.23 -4.52
C MET A 347 -8.16 14.19 -3.95
N GLY A 348 -6.94 13.70 -3.67
CA GLY A 348 -5.80 14.52 -3.27
C GLY A 348 -5.45 15.55 -4.34
N LEU A 349 -5.37 15.11 -5.59
CA LEU A 349 -5.14 15.99 -6.74
C LEU A 349 -6.20 17.08 -6.86
N ALA A 350 -7.48 16.74 -6.80
CA ALA A 350 -8.57 17.71 -6.87
C ALA A 350 -8.47 18.74 -5.74
N THR A 351 -8.23 18.27 -4.51
CA THR A 351 -8.12 19.11 -3.31
C THR A 351 -6.97 20.11 -3.42
N HIS A 352 -5.78 19.65 -3.82
CA HIS A 352 -4.61 20.52 -3.93
C HIS A 352 -4.59 21.38 -5.19
N ARG A 353 -5.14 20.88 -6.31
CA ARG A 353 -5.19 21.61 -7.58
C ARG A 353 -6.18 22.77 -7.57
N TYR A 354 -7.28 22.67 -6.82
CA TYR A 354 -8.34 23.69 -6.81
C TYR A 354 -8.46 24.43 -5.46
N ALA A 355 -7.49 24.26 -4.56
CA ALA A 355 -7.49 24.89 -3.24
C ALA A 355 -7.64 26.43 -3.32
N GLY A 356 -8.71 26.97 -2.73
CA GLY A 356 -8.87 28.41 -2.45
C GLY A 356 -9.17 29.32 -3.65
N VAL A 357 -9.38 28.78 -4.85
CA VAL A 357 -9.52 29.60 -6.07
C VAL A 357 -10.81 29.31 -6.86
N ASP A 358 -11.22 28.04 -6.98
CA ASP A 358 -12.38 27.65 -7.80
C ASP A 358 -13.09 26.41 -7.23
N ASP A 359 -13.98 26.64 -6.26
CA ASP A 359 -14.82 25.59 -5.68
C ASP A 359 -15.62 24.86 -6.77
N GLY A 360 -16.02 25.56 -7.83
CA GLY A 360 -16.77 24.98 -8.94
C GLY A 360 -15.99 23.90 -9.70
N MET A 361 -14.71 24.12 -9.96
CA MET A 361 -13.84 23.10 -10.56
C MET A 361 -13.52 21.96 -9.61
N TRP A 362 -13.33 22.25 -8.32
CA TRP A 362 -13.18 21.21 -7.30
C TRP A 362 -14.40 20.28 -7.27
N TYR A 363 -15.61 20.83 -7.16
CA TYR A 363 -16.84 20.04 -7.19
C TYR A 363 -16.96 19.22 -8.48
N LYS A 364 -16.64 19.79 -9.64
CA LYS A 364 -16.66 19.05 -10.92
C LYS A 364 -15.67 17.88 -10.94
N ALA A 365 -14.49 18.05 -10.34
CA ALA A 365 -13.49 16.99 -10.27
C ALA A 365 -13.95 15.85 -9.34
N ILE A 366 -14.39 16.15 -8.12
CA ILE A 366 -14.90 15.13 -7.19
C ILE A 366 -16.14 14.43 -7.75
N ASP A 367 -17.04 15.19 -8.39
CA ASP A 367 -18.21 14.68 -9.11
C ASP A 367 -17.85 13.75 -10.27
N LYS A 368 -16.77 14.04 -10.98
CA LYS A 368 -16.22 13.16 -12.02
C LYS A 368 -15.67 11.87 -11.41
N ILE A 369 -14.94 11.93 -10.29
CA ILE A 369 -14.42 10.74 -9.60
C ILE A 369 -15.57 9.82 -9.18
N LEU A 370 -16.67 10.36 -8.64
CA LEU A 370 -17.84 9.54 -8.28
C LEU A 370 -18.43 8.80 -9.48
N ARG A 371 -18.57 9.50 -10.62
CA ARG A 371 -19.17 8.96 -11.84
C ARG A 371 -18.29 7.96 -12.56
N ASP A 372 -17.03 8.32 -12.75
CA ASP A 372 -16.06 7.54 -13.54
C ASP A 372 -15.43 6.41 -12.70
N GLY A 373 -15.48 6.53 -11.37
CA GLY A 373 -15.04 5.53 -10.40
C GLY A 373 -16.21 4.66 -9.91
N PRO A 374 -16.70 4.80 -8.65
CA PRO A 374 -17.62 3.83 -8.05
C PRO A 374 -18.88 3.53 -8.86
N PHE A 375 -19.49 4.54 -9.48
CA PHE A 375 -20.67 4.36 -10.31
C PHE A 375 -20.43 3.57 -11.59
N ASN A 376 -19.25 3.75 -12.18
CA ASN A 376 -18.81 2.99 -13.34
C ASN A 376 -18.43 1.56 -12.90
N GLY A 377 -17.62 1.45 -11.85
CA GLY A 377 -17.19 0.20 -11.25
C GLY A 377 -18.34 -0.73 -10.91
N MET A 378 -19.37 -0.24 -10.20
CA MET A 378 -20.56 -1.02 -9.86
C MET A 378 -21.32 -1.55 -11.08
N THR A 379 -21.25 -0.84 -12.21
CA THR A 379 -21.92 -1.27 -13.45
C THR A 379 -21.18 -2.42 -14.13
N TYR A 380 -19.83 -2.45 -14.03
CA TYR A 380 -18.99 -3.35 -14.83
C TYR A 380 -18.27 -4.45 -14.03
N ALA A 381 -18.14 -4.34 -12.70
CA ALA A 381 -17.47 -5.35 -11.88
C ALA A 381 -18.32 -6.61 -11.59
N GLY A 382 -19.55 -6.67 -12.11
CA GLY A 382 -20.47 -7.79 -11.93
C GLY A 382 -20.92 -7.99 -10.47
N GLU A 383 -21.16 -9.24 -10.07
CA GLU A 383 -21.62 -9.62 -8.73
C GLU A 383 -20.48 -9.83 -7.72
N ASN A 384 -19.31 -9.22 -7.96
CA ASN A 384 -18.16 -9.36 -7.07
C ASN A 384 -18.39 -8.60 -5.75
N VAL A 385 -18.80 -9.32 -4.71
CA VAL A 385 -19.23 -8.75 -3.41
C VAL A 385 -18.15 -7.89 -2.75
N ARG A 386 -16.85 -8.26 -2.86
CA ARG A 386 -15.76 -7.45 -2.27
C ARG A 386 -15.53 -6.15 -3.05
N MET A 387 -15.67 -6.15 -4.37
CA MET A 387 -15.62 -4.90 -5.15
C MET A 387 -16.82 -4.01 -4.84
N ILE A 388 -18.03 -4.59 -4.71
CA ILE A 388 -19.23 -3.86 -4.29
C ILE A 388 -18.98 -3.15 -2.96
N GLU A 389 -18.45 -3.86 -1.96
CA GLU A 389 -18.06 -3.30 -0.66
C GLU A 389 -17.11 -2.10 -0.82
N VAL A 390 -16.05 -2.25 -1.62
CA VAL A 390 -15.07 -1.18 -1.87
C VAL A 390 -15.70 0.02 -2.54
N PHE A 391 -16.55 -0.17 -3.56
CA PHE A 391 -17.23 0.95 -4.22
C PHE A 391 -18.15 1.71 -3.26
N LEU A 392 -18.82 1.02 -2.34
CA LEU A 392 -19.65 1.65 -1.31
C LEU A 392 -18.79 2.46 -0.35
N GLN A 393 -17.71 1.89 0.17
CA GLN A 393 -16.77 2.59 1.06
C GLN A 393 -16.21 3.86 0.41
N GLU A 394 -15.70 3.77 -0.81
CA GLU A 394 -15.18 4.93 -1.54
C GLU A 394 -16.29 5.94 -1.87
N THR A 395 -17.51 5.48 -2.18
CA THR A 395 -18.68 6.37 -2.37
C THR A 395 -19.01 7.14 -1.10
N SER A 396 -18.95 6.50 0.07
CA SER A 396 -19.18 7.17 1.35
C SER A 396 -18.20 8.33 1.56
N ILE A 397 -16.91 8.10 1.30
CA ILE A 397 -15.85 9.11 1.39
C ILE A 397 -16.12 10.27 0.41
N ILE A 398 -16.44 9.95 -0.85
CA ILE A 398 -16.70 10.95 -1.90
C ILE A 398 -17.97 11.77 -1.63
N VAL A 399 -19.05 11.13 -1.14
CA VAL A 399 -20.30 11.80 -0.76
C VAL A 399 -20.08 12.72 0.43
N GLY A 400 -19.33 12.27 1.44
CA GLY A 400 -18.95 13.11 2.58
C GLY A 400 -18.16 14.35 2.15
N ALA A 401 -17.28 14.21 1.16
CA ALA A 401 -16.58 15.35 0.57
C ALA A 401 -17.51 16.28 -0.22
N LEU A 402 -18.37 15.74 -1.11
CA LEU A 402 -19.30 16.55 -1.91
C LEU A 402 -20.35 17.29 -1.07
N GLY A 403 -20.71 16.75 0.10
CA GLY A 403 -21.76 17.28 0.94
C GLY A 403 -23.09 17.40 0.18
N ILE A 404 -23.78 18.53 0.33
CA ILE A 404 -25.08 18.78 -0.31
C ILE A 404 -25.03 18.72 -1.85
N SER A 405 -23.86 18.90 -2.48
CA SER A 405 -23.70 18.78 -3.93
C SER A 405 -23.95 17.36 -4.45
N SER A 406 -23.94 16.34 -3.57
CA SER A 406 -24.29 14.96 -3.92
C SER A 406 -25.78 14.74 -4.15
N VAL A 407 -26.65 15.69 -3.78
CA VAL A 407 -28.12 15.61 -3.95
C VAL A 407 -28.56 15.31 -5.39
N LYS A 408 -27.82 15.82 -6.39
CA LYS A 408 -28.11 15.59 -7.80
C LYS A 408 -27.98 14.11 -8.23
N HIS A 409 -27.30 13.29 -7.42
CA HIS A 409 -27.07 11.88 -7.67
C HIS A 409 -28.01 10.97 -6.89
N LEU A 410 -28.96 11.50 -6.11
CA LEU A 410 -29.83 10.68 -5.25
C LEU A 410 -30.52 9.54 -5.98
N SER A 411 -31.02 9.79 -7.19
CA SER A 411 -31.67 8.76 -8.00
C SER A 411 -30.78 7.56 -8.29
N LYS A 412 -29.46 7.72 -8.26
CA LYS A 412 -28.48 6.64 -8.42
C LYS A 412 -27.92 6.16 -7.07
N LEU A 413 -27.66 7.07 -6.13
CA LEU A 413 -27.09 6.75 -4.80
C LEU A 413 -28.03 5.87 -3.97
N ILE A 414 -29.34 6.08 -4.04
CA ILE A 414 -30.30 5.28 -3.28
C ILE A 414 -30.28 3.82 -3.74
N PRO A 415 -30.55 3.46 -5.02
CA PRO A 415 -30.45 2.07 -5.46
C PRO A 415 -29.05 1.49 -5.27
N PHE A 416 -28.00 2.29 -5.44
CA PHE A 416 -26.61 1.89 -5.19
C PHE A 416 -26.38 1.37 -3.75
N CYS A 417 -27.10 1.89 -2.75
CA CYS A 417 -27.03 1.41 -1.38
C CYS A 417 -28.12 0.37 -1.05
N THR A 418 -29.35 0.56 -1.54
CA THR A 418 -30.50 -0.28 -1.15
C THR A 418 -30.46 -1.67 -1.79
N GLU A 419 -29.89 -1.83 -2.99
CA GLU A 419 -29.76 -3.13 -3.66
C GLU A 419 -28.87 -4.11 -2.86
N PRO A 420 -27.63 -3.77 -2.46
CA PRO A 420 -26.82 -4.64 -1.59
C PRO A 420 -27.50 -4.98 -0.26
N MET A 421 -28.17 -4.01 0.38
CA MET A 421 -28.92 -4.23 1.63
C MET A 421 -30.10 -5.19 1.46
N THR A 422 -30.67 -5.25 0.25
CA THR A 422 -31.80 -6.12 -0.10
C THR A 422 -31.39 -7.40 -0.82
N SER A 423 -30.09 -7.71 -0.89
CA SER A 423 -29.57 -8.98 -1.39
C SER A 423 -30.01 -10.19 -0.54
N PRO A 424 -30.42 -11.32 -1.12
CA PRO A 424 -30.72 -12.54 -0.37
C PRO A 424 -29.51 -13.10 0.40
N PHE A 425 -28.30 -12.69 0.05
CA PHE A 425 -27.04 -13.19 0.64
C PHE A 425 -26.45 -12.31 1.74
N VAL A 426 -27.24 -11.37 2.29
CA VAL A 426 -26.78 -10.47 3.36
C VAL A 426 -26.24 -11.22 4.58
N SER A 427 -26.82 -12.36 4.96
CA SER A 427 -26.31 -13.17 6.08
C SER A 427 -24.98 -13.86 5.76
N THR A 428 -24.73 -14.17 4.48
CA THR A 428 -23.47 -14.80 4.05
C THR A 428 -22.34 -13.78 3.91
N TYR A 429 -22.65 -12.55 3.49
CA TYR A 429 -21.67 -11.48 3.29
C TYR A 429 -22.16 -10.15 3.91
N PRO A 430 -22.19 -10.07 5.25
CA PRO A 430 -22.71 -8.90 5.96
C PRO A 430 -21.88 -7.63 5.74
N GLU A 431 -20.61 -7.75 5.32
CA GLU A 431 -19.68 -6.63 5.10
C GLU A 431 -20.16 -5.68 4.00
N ALA A 432 -20.66 -6.22 2.88
CA ALA A 432 -21.19 -5.41 1.79
C ALA A 432 -22.47 -4.67 2.21
N ALA A 433 -23.33 -5.33 2.99
CA ALA A 433 -24.53 -4.70 3.54
C ALA A 433 -24.18 -3.62 4.59
N LEU A 434 -23.15 -3.86 5.40
CA LEU A 434 -22.63 -2.88 6.36
C LEU A 434 -22.05 -1.65 5.65
N ALA A 435 -21.24 -1.85 4.61
CA ALA A 435 -20.72 -0.78 3.78
C ALA A 435 -21.86 0.02 3.12
N ALA A 436 -22.89 -0.67 2.62
CA ALA A 436 -24.05 -0.03 2.02
C ALA A 436 -24.87 0.78 3.04
N ALA A 437 -25.13 0.22 4.22
CA ALA A 437 -25.83 0.93 5.29
C ALA A 437 -25.05 2.16 5.77
N GLY A 438 -23.73 2.04 5.95
CA GLY A 438 -22.85 3.16 6.31
C GLY A 438 -22.82 4.25 5.23
N THR A 439 -22.79 3.85 3.96
CA THR A 439 -22.87 4.81 2.83
C THR A 439 -24.23 5.49 2.79
N LEU A 440 -25.32 4.77 3.04
CA LEU A 440 -26.68 5.33 3.07
C LEU A 440 -26.88 6.32 4.23
N VAL A 441 -26.23 6.07 5.37
CA VAL A 441 -26.16 7.05 6.47
C VAL A 441 -25.51 8.35 5.99
N GLU A 442 -24.38 8.27 5.29
CA GLU A 442 -23.67 9.44 4.79
C GLU A 442 -24.45 10.18 3.70
N VAL A 443 -25.10 9.44 2.79
CA VAL A 443 -26.03 10.00 1.81
C VAL A 443 -27.19 10.71 2.50
N THR A 444 -27.80 10.10 3.52
CA THR A 444 -28.94 10.70 4.23
C THR A 444 -28.54 11.98 4.96
N ARG A 445 -27.35 12.00 5.59
CA ARG A 445 -26.81 13.18 6.29
C ARG A 445 -26.57 14.35 5.34
N ASN A 446 -26.03 14.10 4.16
CA ASN A 446 -25.66 15.16 3.22
C ASN A 446 -26.80 15.59 2.30
N CYS A 447 -27.76 14.69 2.03
CA CYS A 447 -28.83 14.92 1.08
C CYS A 447 -30.23 15.03 1.70
N TRP A 448 -30.32 15.23 3.01
CA TRP A 448 -31.58 15.34 3.75
C TRP A 448 -32.63 16.28 3.12
N PRO A 449 -32.31 17.43 2.48
CA PRO A 449 -33.33 18.36 1.98
C PRO A 449 -34.21 17.79 0.86
N ARG A 450 -33.75 16.74 0.17
CA ARG A 450 -34.47 16.09 -0.94
C ARG A 450 -34.78 14.62 -0.67
N MET A 451 -34.56 14.15 0.57
CA MET A 451 -34.61 12.73 0.90
C MET A 451 -36.04 12.17 0.98
N SER A 452 -37.03 13.03 1.23
CA SER A 452 -38.43 12.62 1.44
C SER A 452 -39.00 11.78 0.29
N GLY A 453 -38.54 12.00 -0.95
CA GLY A 453 -38.95 11.21 -2.12
C GLY A 453 -38.49 9.74 -2.08
N TYR A 454 -37.48 9.42 -1.28
CA TYR A 454 -36.84 8.10 -1.20
C TYR A 454 -37.10 7.37 0.12
N ASN A 455 -37.79 8.02 1.06
CA ASN A 455 -38.15 7.50 2.37
C ASN A 455 -38.66 6.05 2.37
N ASN A 456 -39.61 5.74 1.48
CA ASN A 456 -40.22 4.40 1.39
C ASN A 456 -39.21 3.33 0.95
N GLU A 457 -38.31 3.69 0.04
CA GLU A 457 -37.29 2.77 -0.47
C GLU A 457 -36.23 2.49 0.60
N ILE A 458 -35.77 3.53 1.29
CA ILE A 458 -34.81 3.44 2.40
C ILE A 458 -35.39 2.60 3.54
N LEU A 459 -36.64 2.87 3.93
CA LEU A 459 -37.33 2.11 4.97
C LEU A 459 -37.46 0.64 4.58
N LYS A 460 -37.90 0.36 3.35
CA LYS A 460 -38.00 -1.00 2.82
C LYS A 460 -36.64 -1.71 2.90
N ALA A 461 -35.58 -1.11 2.38
CA ALA A 461 -34.26 -1.72 2.37
C ALA A 461 -33.74 -2.01 3.79
N THR A 462 -33.94 -1.06 4.71
CA THR A 462 -33.53 -1.19 6.11
C THR A 462 -34.27 -2.32 6.82
N VAL A 463 -35.59 -2.40 6.64
CA VAL A 463 -36.44 -3.45 7.22
C VAL A 463 -36.06 -4.84 6.68
N PHE A 464 -35.88 -4.97 5.36
CA PHE A 464 -35.50 -6.25 4.75
C PHE A 464 -34.12 -6.70 5.20
N CYS A 465 -33.14 -5.79 5.25
CA CYS A 465 -31.81 -6.08 5.75
C CYS A 465 -31.85 -6.54 7.21
N TRP A 466 -32.58 -5.82 8.07
CA TRP A 466 -32.76 -6.17 9.48
C TRP A 466 -33.35 -7.56 9.68
N ILE A 467 -34.43 -7.89 8.97
CA ILE A 467 -35.09 -9.20 9.05
C ILE A 467 -34.09 -10.32 8.75
N ARG A 468 -33.25 -10.15 7.72
CA ARG A 468 -32.28 -11.17 7.32
C ARG A 468 -31.18 -11.40 8.32
N VAL A 469 -30.76 -10.37 9.06
CA VAL A 469 -29.72 -10.50 10.08
C VAL A 469 -30.28 -10.60 11.50
N TYR A 470 -31.61 -10.73 11.66
CA TYR A 470 -32.25 -10.74 12.97
C TYR A 470 -31.90 -11.99 13.79
N GLU A 471 -31.89 -13.16 13.15
CA GLU A 471 -31.64 -14.45 13.80
C GLU A 471 -30.16 -14.85 13.78
N GLU A 472 -29.34 -14.13 13.01
CA GLU A 472 -27.90 -14.35 12.95
C GLU A 472 -27.23 -14.05 14.30
N GLU A 473 -26.25 -14.88 14.67
CA GLU A 473 -25.45 -14.63 15.87
C GLU A 473 -24.78 -13.26 15.75
N ALA A 474 -24.81 -12.49 16.83
CA ALA A 474 -24.22 -11.16 16.87
C ALA A 474 -22.70 -11.28 16.98
N ASP A 475 -22.06 -11.59 15.85
CA ASP A 475 -20.65 -11.31 15.68
C ASP A 475 -20.40 -9.78 15.63
N GLY A 476 -19.12 -9.39 15.52
CA GLY A 476 -18.77 -7.98 15.40
C GLY A 476 -19.49 -7.31 14.23
N THR A 477 -19.43 -7.88 13.03
CA THR A 477 -19.92 -7.26 11.79
C THR A 477 -21.45 -7.10 11.78
N VAL A 478 -22.19 -8.15 12.14
CA VAL A 478 -23.65 -8.17 12.22
C VAL A 478 -24.13 -7.17 13.26
N GLN A 479 -23.45 -7.05 14.40
CA GLN A 479 -23.80 -6.05 15.41
C GLN A 479 -23.59 -4.62 14.89
N HIS A 480 -22.46 -4.34 14.24
CA HIS A 480 -22.23 -3.03 13.60
C HIS A 480 -23.28 -2.73 12.54
N LEU A 481 -23.69 -3.73 11.75
CA LEU A 481 -24.75 -3.59 10.75
C LEU A 481 -26.08 -3.23 11.41
N ARG A 482 -26.51 -3.95 12.44
CA ARG A 482 -27.72 -3.63 13.22
C ARG A 482 -27.68 -2.18 13.74
N ASP A 483 -26.52 -1.73 14.21
CA ASP A 483 -26.35 -0.37 14.72
C ASP A 483 -26.34 0.70 13.62
N GLN A 484 -25.91 0.38 12.40
CA GLN A 484 -26.08 1.26 11.23
C GLN A 484 -27.54 1.32 10.77
N LEU A 485 -28.26 0.19 10.77
CA LEU A 485 -29.68 0.15 10.40
C LEU A 485 -30.54 1.00 11.35
N ARG A 486 -30.31 0.91 12.66
CA ARG A 486 -30.96 1.79 13.66
C ARG A 486 -30.64 3.25 13.41
N LEU A 487 -29.39 3.57 13.04
CA LEU A 487 -28.99 4.94 12.74
C LEU A 487 -29.71 5.48 11.50
N ILE A 488 -29.93 4.67 10.47
CA ILE A 488 -30.73 5.05 9.30
C ILE A 488 -32.16 5.39 9.72
N ILE A 489 -32.80 4.58 10.57
CA ILE A 489 -34.15 4.84 11.07
C ILE A 489 -34.21 6.16 11.87
N ALA A 490 -33.26 6.38 12.78
CA ALA A 490 -33.17 7.62 13.55
C ALA A 490 -32.95 8.85 12.64
N LEU A 491 -32.17 8.71 11.57
CA LEU A 491 -32.00 9.77 10.58
C LEU A 491 -33.29 10.00 9.80
N LEU A 492 -34.00 8.96 9.37
CA LEU A 492 -35.30 9.10 8.71
C LEU A 492 -36.33 9.81 9.61
N GLU A 493 -36.39 9.49 10.89
CA GLU A 493 -37.23 10.17 11.87
C GLU A 493 -36.90 11.67 11.91
N LYS A 494 -35.61 11.99 12.05
CA LYS A 494 -35.13 13.38 12.14
C LYS A 494 -35.38 14.18 10.86
N VAL A 495 -35.14 13.59 9.70
CA VAL A 495 -35.35 14.23 8.39
C VAL A 495 -36.83 14.51 8.13
N ASN A 496 -37.71 13.66 8.67
CA ASN A 496 -39.16 13.79 8.54
C ASN A 496 -39.84 14.41 9.77
N ASN A 497 -39.07 15.06 10.64
CA ASN A 497 -39.60 15.74 11.82
C ASN A 497 -40.62 16.80 11.40
N GLY A 498 -41.79 16.81 12.05
CA GLY A 498 -42.92 17.66 11.71
C GLY A 498 -43.85 17.09 10.63
N THR A 499 -43.62 15.85 10.18
CA THR A 499 -44.56 15.12 9.32
C THR A 499 -45.17 13.92 10.05
N VAL A 500 -46.36 13.47 9.63
CA VAL A 500 -46.99 12.24 10.15
C VAL A 500 -46.44 10.96 9.51
N TRP A 501 -45.67 11.10 8.42
CA TRP A 501 -45.22 9.97 7.60
C TRP A 501 -44.42 8.95 8.41
N PHE A 502 -43.50 9.39 9.27
CA PHE A 502 -42.63 8.47 10.01
C PHE A 502 -43.42 7.63 11.01
N GLU A 503 -44.32 8.24 11.78
CA GLU A 503 -45.16 7.53 12.74
C GLU A 503 -46.11 6.55 12.06
N GLU A 504 -46.73 6.94 10.95
CA GLU A 504 -47.59 6.05 10.15
C GLU A 504 -46.80 4.87 9.59
N ALA A 505 -45.61 5.12 9.02
CA ALA A 505 -44.76 4.10 8.44
C ALA A 505 -44.22 3.12 9.50
N LYS A 506 -43.77 3.63 10.65
CA LYS A 506 -43.33 2.84 11.81
C LYS A 506 -44.45 1.92 12.30
N ASN A 507 -45.65 2.45 12.51
CA ASN A 507 -46.81 1.66 12.94
C ASN A 507 -47.21 0.60 11.90
N ALA A 508 -47.14 0.93 10.60
CA ALA A 508 -47.42 -0.01 9.51
C ALA A 508 -46.40 -1.16 9.41
N VAL A 509 -45.14 -0.90 9.77
CA VAL A 509 -44.07 -1.91 9.79
C VAL A 509 -44.16 -2.79 11.03
N ILE A 510 -44.29 -2.20 12.23
CA ILE A 510 -44.37 -2.94 13.51
C ILE A 510 -45.62 -3.81 13.57
N SER A 511 -46.75 -3.37 13.00
CA SER A 511 -47.99 -4.15 12.98
C SER A 511 -47.89 -5.44 12.15
N LYS A 512 -46.91 -5.57 11.26
CA LYS A 512 -46.70 -6.78 10.46
C LYS A 512 -45.90 -7.86 11.19
N ASP A 513 -44.88 -7.46 11.95
CA ASP A 513 -43.98 -8.39 12.64
C ASP A 513 -43.31 -7.69 13.84
N LYS A 514 -44.07 -7.59 14.95
CA LYS A 514 -43.64 -6.85 16.14
C LYS A 514 -42.41 -7.49 16.79
N ASP A 515 -42.36 -8.82 16.80
CA ASP A 515 -41.34 -9.57 17.54
C ASP A 515 -39.96 -9.38 16.91
N ARG A 516 -39.86 -9.40 15.57
CA ARG A 516 -38.57 -9.23 14.88
C ARG A 516 -38.19 -7.76 14.68
N LEU A 517 -39.16 -6.88 14.47
CA LEU A 517 -38.91 -5.49 14.05
C LEU A 517 -38.86 -4.49 15.20
N GLY A 518 -39.28 -4.86 16.42
CA GLY A 518 -39.25 -3.98 17.58
C GLY A 518 -37.87 -3.37 17.83
N GLY A 519 -36.83 -4.21 17.83
CA GLY A 519 -35.44 -3.78 18.09
C GLY A 519 -34.81 -2.87 17.03
N LEU A 520 -35.42 -2.74 15.84
CA LEU A 520 -34.95 -1.83 14.78
C LEU A 520 -35.26 -0.36 15.09
N PHE A 521 -36.36 -0.10 15.82
CA PHE A 521 -36.81 1.25 16.18
C PHE A 521 -36.35 1.68 17.58
N GLU A 522 -35.58 0.83 18.27
CA GLU A 522 -34.99 1.16 19.55
C GLU A 522 -33.73 2.02 19.37
N PRO A 523 -33.50 2.99 20.28
CA PRO A 523 -32.27 3.79 20.25
C PRO A 523 -31.04 2.91 20.44
N ARG A 524 -29.90 3.32 19.86
CA ARG A 524 -28.62 2.61 20.02
C ARG A 524 -28.33 2.39 21.51
N VAL A 525 -28.05 1.14 21.88
CA VAL A 525 -27.50 0.83 23.20
C VAL A 525 -26.07 1.37 23.21
N SER A 526 -25.84 2.46 23.94
CA SER A 526 -24.50 3.01 24.12
C SER A 526 -23.60 1.97 24.77
N ALA A 527 -22.41 1.75 24.20
CA ALA A 527 -21.34 0.95 24.79
C ALA A 527 -20.72 1.67 26.02
N GLN A 528 -21.53 1.90 27.04
CA GLN A 528 -21.15 2.36 28.39
C GLN A 528 -22.00 1.61 29.41
N SER A 529 -21.76 0.31 29.51
CA SER A 529 -22.14 -0.53 30.66
C SER A 529 -21.56 -1.93 30.46
N ARG A 530 -20.24 -2.03 30.48
CA ARG A 530 -19.53 -3.22 30.93
C ARG A 530 -18.53 -2.71 31.97
N GLU A 531 -18.99 -2.68 33.22
CA GLU A 531 -18.12 -2.72 34.39
C GLU A 531 -17.34 -4.04 34.42
#